data_AF-A0A024WR00-F1
#
_entry.id   AF-A0A024WR00-F1
#
_cell.length_a   1.000
_cell.length_b   1.000
_cell.length_c   1.000
_cell.angle_alpha   90.00
_cell.angle_beta   90.00
_cell.angle_gamma   90.00
#
_symmetry.space_group_name_H-M   'P 1'
#
loop_
_entity.id
_entity.type
_entity.pdbx_description
1 polymer ?
#
loop_
_entity_poly.entity_id
_entity_poly.type
_entity_poly.pdbx_seq_one_letter_code
_entity_poly.pdbx_strand_id
1 'polypeptide(L)'
;MIVGNKFWDEEKDAPILKRNANYINRENCEYICKRAEHFYEIMLSYIKEDIDVEIKEDCNDKEILRIIKLDAERTFNKEENRSLLIQVLQSIYPITNDYHQGISFISSFLLLFLEPKEVVKIITGLHKYYLPGYFKAMPKAYVRDSRVFLSILNIFHPKLYEHIKNLITPEAFVSKWFIGLNVHVLTFESLMLFFENLLKEGEIFLFKYSIALCKTLEKEIINTSDVSKLLALLRLDQKLFPNDYKVSEGQEIGEFFLNIIHTARTVDLSNINLDKLREEAYEQMRLEEERRKQIEMERLLTDDEIIFSDEEEDFTQAEDAPESETAGVEDENEGEIKYNEDENEKKNDKNEIVAETKNVEDMKDAKNHDMKYAHTEKNDKNEIVAETKNVEDMKDAKNHDMKYAHTEEIKNMDNIGKGDNEEPKNTNEKNQKCGKDNINKVDVKVQINEKREMEEY
;
A
#
# COMPACT_ATOMS: atom_id res chain seq x y z
N MET A 1 -15.67 -6.47 -13.28
CA MET A 1 -15.40 -7.89 -13.62
C MET A 1 -16.29 -8.91 -12.87
N ILE A 2 -16.36 -8.89 -11.54
CA ILE A 2 -16.77 -10.04 -10.68
C ILE A 2 -18.20 -10.60 -10.88
N VAL A 3 -19.09 -9.87 -11.56
CA VAL A 3 -20.46 -10.31 -11.84
C VAL A 3 -20.50 -11.33 -13.00
N GLY A 4 -19.43 -11.45 -13.80
CA GLY A 4 -19.36 -12.45 -14.86
C GLY A 4 -19.38 -13.88 -14.30
N ASN A 5 -20.37 -14.68 -14.70
CA ASN A 5 -20.62 -16.03 -14.17
C ASN A 5 -19.37 -16.92 -14.04
N LYS A 6 -18.49 -16.89 -15.05
CA LYS A 6 -17.24 -17.64 -15.10
C LYS A 6 -16.16 -17.15 -14.13
N PHE A 7 -16.17 -15.88 -13.73
CA PHE A 7 -15.08 -15.24 -12.96
C PHE A 7 -14.75 -16.05 -11.70
N TRP A 8 -15.77 -16.51 -10.97
CA TRP A 8 -15.60 -17.29 -9.74
C TRP A 8 -15.10 -18.73 -9.95
N ASP A 9 -15.18 -19.26 -11.18
CA ASP A 9 -14.60 -20.57 -11.51
C ASP A 9 -13.17 -20.42 -12.10
N GLU A 10 -12.87 -19.26 -12.68
CA GLU A 10 -11.68 -18.99 -13.50
C GLU A 10 -10.59 -18.15 -12.82
N GLU A 11 -10.97 -17.24 -11.91
CA GLU A 11 -10.11 -16.28 -11.22
C GLU A 11 -10.08 -16.51 -9.69
N LYS A 12 -10.74 -17.56 -9.17
CA LYS A 12 -10.79 -17.87 -7.73
C LYS A 12 -9.42 -17.92 -7.01
N ASP A 13 -8.40 -18.42 -7.72
CA ASP A 13 -7.04 -18.57 -7.21
C ASP A 13 -6.12 -17.40 -7.65
N ALA A 14 -6.68 -16.33 -8.25
CA ALA A 14 -5.91 -15.21 -8.80
C ALA A 14 -5.22 -14.39 -7.70
N PRO A 15 -3.97 -13.93 -7.90
CA PRO A 15 -3.21 -13.19 -6.89
C PRO A 15 -3.92 -11.95 -6.32
N ILE A 16 -4.78 -11.29 -7.10
CA ILE A 16 -5.58 -10.15 -6.64
C ILE A 16 -6.56 -10.52 -5.51
N LEU A 17 -7.16 -11.72 -5.55
CA LEU A 17 -8.16 -12.17 -4.56
C LEU A 17 -7.54 -12.65 -3.23
N LYS A 18 -6.21 -12.62 -3.09
CA LYS A 18 -5.48 -13.10 -1.90
C LYS A 18 -5.92 -12.45 -0.58
N ARG A 19 -6.47 -11.23 -0.64
CA ARG A 19 -7.03 -10.46 0.50
C ARG A 19 -8.56 -10.45 0.56
N ASN A 20 -9.25 -11.22 -0.28
CA ASN A 20 -10.72 -11.25 -0.34
C ASN A 20 -11.36 -11.72 0.98
N ALA A 21 -10.73 -12.62 1.73
CA ALA A 21 -11.26 -13.11 3.02
C ALA A 21 -12.70 -13.68 2.95
N ASN A 22 -13.14 -14.14 1.78
CA ASN A 22 -14.53 -14.50 1.44
C ASN A 22 -15.58 -13.37 1.59
N TYR A 23 -15.14 -12.13 1.84
CA TYR A 23 -16.02 -10.95 1.90
C TYR A 23 -16.81 -10.75 0.61
N ILE A 24 -16.19 -11.03 -0.54
CA ILE A 24 -16.84 -11.00 -1.86
C ILE A 24 -16.93 -12.42 -2.42
N ASN A 25 -18.11 -12.78 -2.91
CA ASN A 25 -18.42 -14.10 -3.43
C ASN A 25 -19.51 -14.02 -4.52
N ARG A 26 -19.87 -15.16 -5.13
CA ARG A 26 -20.86 -15.26 -6.20
C ARG A 26 -22.27 -14.77 -5.80
N GLU A 27 -22.62 -14.76 -4.52
CA GLU A 27 -23.96 -14.40 -4.02
C GLU A 27 -24.08 -12.90 -3.74
N ASN A 28 -23.01 -12.24 -3.30
CA ASN A 28 -23.02 -10.82 -2.93
C ASN A 28 -22.28 -9.89 -3.92
N CYS A 29 -21.65 -10.41 -4.98
CA CYS A 29 -20.83 -9.64 -5.90
C CYS A 29 -21.54 -8.39 -6.48
N GLU A 30 -22.81 -8.50 -6.87
CA GLU A 30 -23.60 -7.36 -7.37
C GLU A 30 -23.79 -6.24 -6.33
N TYR A 31 -23.95 -6.60 -5.05
CA TYR A 31 -24.11 -5.61 -3.98
C TYR A 31 -22.79 -4.86 -3.72
N ILE A 32 -21.65 -5.56 -3.82
CA ILE A 32 -20.34 -4.93 -3.69
C ILE A 32 -20.00 -4.07 -4.92
N CYS A 33 -20.42 -4.45 -6.13
CA CYS A 33 -20.38 -3.58 -7.31
C CYS A 33 -21.16 -2.29 -7.09
N LYS A 34 -22.43 -2.36 -6.66
CA LYS A 34 -23.28 -1.19 -6.36
C LYS A 34 -22.68 -0.28 -5.28
N ARG A 35 -21.98 -0.86 -4.28
CA ARG A 35 -21.21 -0.09 -3.28
C ARG A 35 -19.99 0.61 -3.90
N ALA A 36 -19.30 -0.02 -4.85
CA ALA A 36 -18.14 0.54 -5.53
C ALA A 36 -18.51 1.61 -6.58
N GLU A 37 -19.67 1.49 -7.25
CA GLU A 37 -20.16 2.46 -8.25
C GLU A 37 -20.16 3.90 -7.71
N HIS A 38 -20.54 4.09 -6.44
CA HIS A 38 -20.50 5.38 -5.75
C HIS A 38 -19.09 5.94 -5.50
N PHE A 39 -18.00 5.22 -5.76
CA PHE A 39 -16.63 5.71 -5.48
C PHE A 39 -16.28 6.97 -6.29
N TYR A 40 -16.69 7.05 -7.55
CA TYR A 40 -16.45 8.25 -8.36
C TYR A 40 -17.36 9.42 -7.94
N GLU A 41 -18.61 9.15 -7.56
CA GLU A 41 -19.56 10.15 -7.03
C GLU A 41 -19.08 10.74 -5.69
N ILE A 42 -18.50 9.89 -4.82
CA ILE A 42 -17.82 10.32 -3.60
C ILE A 42 -16.67 11.26 -3.96
N MET A 43 -15.76 10.87 -4.87
CA MET A 43 -14.64 11.74 -5.29
C MET A 43 -15.12 13.08 -5.84
N LEU A 44 -16.11 13.07 -6.75
CA LEU A 44 -16.72 14.26 -7.36
C LEU A 44 -17.31 15.23 -6.31
N SER A 45 -17.70 14.74 -5.14
CA SER A 45 -18.22 15.57 -4.05
C SER A 45 -17.13 16.40 -3.34
N TYR A 46 -15.84 16.12 -3.60
CA TYR A 46 -14.69 16.78 -2.96
C TYR A 46 -13.62 17.33 -3.93
N ILE A 47 -13.59 16.89 -5.20
CA ILE A 47 -12.76 17.53 -6.24
C ILE A 47 -13.51 18.69 -6.92
N LYS A 48 -12.78 19.55 -7.63
CA LYS A 48 -13.31 20.83 -8.15
C LYS A 48 -13.93 20.75 -9.55
N GLU A 49 -13.64 19.68 -10.29
CA GLU A 49 -13.88 19.55 -11.73
C GLU A 49 -14.25 18.09 -12.04
N ASP A 50 -15.13 17.86 -13.02
CA ASP A 50 -15.40 16.52 -13.54
C ASP A 50 -14.24 16.06 -14.44
N ILE A 51 -13.96 14.76 -14.41
CA ILE A 51 -12.83 14.14 -15.08
C ILE A 51 -13.34 13.36 -16.29
N ASP A 52 -13.35 14.00 -17.46
CA ASP A 52 -13.50 13.25 -18.71
C ASP A 52 -12.18 12.56 -19.09
N VAL A 53 -12.31 11.32 -19.59
CA VAL A 53 -11.21 10.44 -20.00
C VAL A 53 -11.64 9.59 -21.19
N GLU A 54 -10.70 9.34 -22.09
CA GLU A 54 -10.87 8.40 -23.20
C GLU A 54 -10.18 7.08 -22.87
N ILE A 55 -10.80 5.95 -23.25
CA ILE A 55 -10.12 4.65 -23.26
C ILE A 55 -9.20 4.59 -24.48
N LYS A 56 -7.96 4.14 -24.27
CA LYS A 56 -6.92 4.04 -25.31
C LYS A 56 -6.42 2.61 -25.41
N GLU A 57 -6.32 2.12 -26.65
CA GLU A 57 -5.93 0.74 -26.97
C GLU A 57 -4.43 0.63 -27.30
N ASP A 58 -3.78 1.74 -27.64
CA ASP A 58 -2.36 1.82 -28.00
C ASP A 58 -1.51 2.52 -26.94
N CYS A 59 -0.28 2.03 -26.75
CA CYS A 59 0.77 2.71 -26.00
C CYS A 59 2.02 2.77 -26.87
N ASN A 60 2.49 3.99 -27.15
CA ASN A 60 3.66 4.21 -28.02
C ASN A 60 4.98 3.75 -27.37
N ASP A 61 5.01 3.64 -26.04
CA ASP A 61 6.17 3.20 -25.28
C ASP A 61 6.16 1.67 -25.14
N LYS A 62 7.10 1.02 -25.83
CA LYS A 62 7.22 -0.45 -25.85
C LYS A 62 7.70 -1.04 -24.53
N GLU A 63 8.45 -0.28 -23.73
CA GLU A 63 9.01 -0.77 -22.46
C GLU A 63 7.98 -0.62 -21.35
N ILE A 64 7.27 0.51 -21.27
CA ILE A 64 6.13 0.65 -20.36
C ILE A 64 5.02 -0.36 -20.72
N LEU A 65 4.74 -0.60 -22.00
CA LEU A 65 3.81 -1.66 -22.41
C LEU A 65 4.28 -3.07 -22.01
N ARG A 66 5.59 -3.33 -21.97
CA ARG A 66 6.16 -4.59 -21.48
C ARG A 66 5.93 -4.75 -19.97
N ILE A 67 6.14 -3.68 -19.19
CA ILE A 67 5.90 -3.68 -17.74
C ILE A 67 4.40 -3.86 -17.43
N ILE A 68 3.52 -3.12 -18.12
CA ILE A 68 2.06 -3.22 -17.97
C ILE A 68 1.56 -4.65 -18.22
N LYS A 69 2.08 -5.34 -19.25
CA LYS A 69 1.72 -6.74 -19.54
C LYS A 69 2.18 -7.69 -18.44
N LEU A 70 3.43 -7.58 -17.99
CA LEU A 70 3.96 -8.39 -16.89
C LEU A 70 3.19 -8.18 -15.59
N ASP A 71 2.77 -6.95 -15.29
CA ASP A 71 1.94 -6.67 -14.11
C ASP A 71 0.54 -7.29 -14.24
N ALA A 72 -0.10 -7.24 -15.42
CA ALA A 72 -1.38 -7.90 -15.62
C ALA A 72 -1.29 -9.43 -15.51
N GLU A 73 -0.24 -10.05 -16.06
CA GLU A 73 0.05 -11.48 -15.94
C GLU A 73 0.22 -11.95 -14.50
N ARG A 74 0.80 -11.10 -13.63
CA ARG A 74 0.97 -11.34 -12.18
C ARG A 74 -0.31 -11.14 -11.36
N THR A 75 -1.37 -10.58 -11.94
CA THR A 75 -2.56 -10.12 -11.20
C THR A 75 -3.81 -10.94 -11.50
N PHE A 76 -4.05 -11.28 -12.77
CA PHE A 76 -5.19 -12.07 -13.23
C PHE A 76 -4.71 -13.36 -13.94
N ASN A 77 -5.54 -14.40 -13.91
CA ASN A 77 -5.27 -15.68 -14.56
C ASN A 77 -5.66 -15.69 -16.03
N LYS A 78 -6.74 -15.01 -16.42
CA LYS A 78 -7.31 -15.06 -17.78
C LYS A 78 -6.87 -13.90 -18.66
N GLU A 79 -6.65 -14.22 -19.94
CA GLU A 79 -6.28 -13.27 -20.98
C GLU A 79 -7.33 -12.17 -21.18
N GLU A 80 -8.63 -12.49 -21.04
CA GLU A 80 -9.72 -11.52 -21.08
C GLU A 80 -9.56 -10.44 -19.99
N ASN A 81 -9.33 -10.85 -18.74
CA ASN A 81 -9.16 -9.92 -17.60
C ASN A 81 -7.82 -9.17 -17.65
N ARG A 82 -6.74 -9.84 -18.11
CA ARG A 82 -5.45 -9.20 -18.39
C ARG A 82 -5.59 -8.09 -19.42
N SER A 83 -6.32 -8.34 -20.51
CA SER A 83 -6.52 -7.38 -21.60
C SER A 83 -7.26 -6.13 -21.14
N LEU A 84 -8.30 -6.29 -20.30
CA LEU A 84 -9.01 -5.17 -19.68
C LEU A 84 -8.10 -4.33 -18.77
N LEU A 85 -7.25 -4.96 -17.95
CA LEU A 85 -6.29 -4.24 -17.10
C LEU A 85 -5.21 -3.53 -17.93
N ILE A 86 -4.71 -4.18 -18.99
CA ILE A 86 -3.74 -3.61 -19.92
C ILE A 86 -4.34 -2.35 -20.58
N GLN A 87 -5.55 -2.41 -21.12
CA GLN A 87 -6.26 -1.27 -21.71
C GLN A 87 -6.46 -0.10 -20.72
N VAL A 88 -6.83 -0.39 -19.47
CA VAL A 88 -6.94 0.61 -18.40
C VAL A 88 -5.59 1.29 -18.12
N LEU A 89 -4.51 0.52 -18.00
CA LEU A 89 -3.17 1.07 -17.71
C LEU A 89 -2.58 1.84 -18.90
N GLN A 90 -2.84 1.42 -20.14
CA GLN A 90 -2.51 2.19 -21.35
C GLN A 90 -3.28 3.51 -21.43
N SER A 91 -4.52 3.55 -20.94
CA SER A 91 -5.32 4.78 -20.85
C SER A 91 -4.81 5.75 -19.79
N ILE A 92 -4.27 5.23 -18.67
CA ILE A 92 -3.73 6.02 -17.56
C ILE A 92 -2.34 6.60 -17.85
N TYR A 93 -1.44 5.84 -18.49
CA TYR A 93 -0.03 6.25 -18.66
C TYR A 93 0.16 7.64 -19.33
N PRO A 94 -0.58 8.02 -20.39
CA PRO A 94 -0.52 9.37 -20.97
C PRO A 94 -1.05 10.49 -20.06
N ILE A 95 -1.78 10.16 -18.99
CA ILE A 95 -2.34 11.11 -18.01
C ILE A 95 -1.36 11.33 -16.86
N THR A 96 -0.65 10.27 -16.43
CA THR A 96 0.41 10.34 -15.41
C THR A 96 1.76 10.81 -15.96
N ASN A 97 1.96 10.69 -17.28
CA ASN A 97 3.21 10.98 -18.01
C ASN A 97 4.44 10.21 -17.45
N ASP A 98 4.17 9.09 -16.77
CA ASP A 98 5.12 8.25 -16.05
C ASP A 98 4.38 6.98 -15.58
N TYR A 99 5.07 5.91 -15.21
CA TYR A 99 4.46 4.68 -14.70
C TYR A 99 5.11 4.21 -13.39
N HIS A 100 4.28 3.93 -12.40
CA HIS A 100 4.66 3.24 -11.18
C HIS A 100 3.75 2.04 -10.96
N GLN A 101 4.32 0.87 -10.63
CA GLN A 101 3.59 -0.42 -10.49
C GLN A 101 2.37 -0.35 -9.55
N GLY A 102 2.39 0.55 -8.55
CA GLY A 102 1.24 0.82 -7.70
C GLY A 102 -0.06 1.15 -8.44
N ILE A 103 0.01 1.80 -9.62
CA ILE A 103 -1.15 2.05 -10.48
C ILE A 103 -1.84 0.73 -10.85
N SER A 104 -1.10 -0.33 -11.17
CA SER A 104 -1.65 -1.65 -11.50
C SER A 104 -2.38 -2.29 -10.32
N PHE A 105 -1.83 -2.20 -9.11
CA PHE A 105 -2.47 -2.73 -7.91
C PHE A 105 -3.82 -2.02 -7.63
N ILE A 106 -3.85 -0.68 -7.72
CA ILE A 106 -5.09 0.09 -7.51
C ILE A 106 -6.10 -0.20 -8.64
N SER A 107 -5.65 -0.14 -9.89
CA SER A 107 -6.53 -0.30 -11.07
C SER A 107 -7.16 -1.68 -11.10
N SER A 108 -6.39 -2.73 -10.83
CA SER A 108 -6.88 -4.11 -10.81
C SER A 108 -7.90 -4.37 -9.71
N PHE A 109 -7.70 -3.82 -8.51
CA PHE A 109 -8.70 -3.88 -7.44
C PHE A 109 -10.00 -3.18 -7.84
N LEU A 110 -9.93 -1.94 -8.36
CA LEU A 110 -11.13 -1.20 -8.78
C LEU A 110 -11.87 -1.89 -9.94
N LEU A 111 -11.13 -2.47 -10.89
CA LEU A 111 -11.65 -3.15 -12.09
C LEU A 111 -12.36 -4.49 -11.77
N LEU A 112 -12.16 -5.05 -10.56
CA LEU A 112 -13.03 -6.09 -10.03
C LEU A 112 -14.49 -5.65 -10.07
N PHE A 113 -14.78 -4.42 -9.66
CA PHE A 113 -16.13 -3.91 -9.44
C PHE A 113 -16.63 -3.02 -10.58
N LEU A 114 -15.77 -2.13 -11.07
CA LEU A 114 -16.10 -1.02 -11.97
C LEU A 114 -15.82 -1.33 -13.45
N GLU A 115 -16.40 -0.50 -14.32
CA GLU A 115 -16.04 -0.46 -15.75
C GLU A 115 -14.69 0.25 -15.97
N PRO A 116 -13.96 -0.07 -17.07
CA PRO A 116 -12.68 0.55 -17.41
C PRO A 116 -12.67 2.08 -17.34
N LYS A 117 -13.70 2.78 -17.84
CA LYS A 117 -13.73 4.25 -17.86
C LYS A 117 -13.73 4.83 -16.44
N GLU A 118 -14.54 4.29 -15.52
CA GLU A 118 -14.61 4.78 -14.14
C GLU A 118 -13.33 4.49 -13.35
N VAL A 119 -12.64 3.37 -13.64
CA VAL A 119 -11.31 3.11 -13.07
C VAL A 119 -10.31 4.17 -13.54
N VAL A 120 -10.26 4.49 -14.84
CA VAL A 120 -9.36 5.52 -15.38
C VAL A 120 -9.68 6.91 -14.81
N LYS A 121 -10.95 7.25 -14.59
CA LYS A 121 -11.35 8.49 -13.90
C LYS A 121 -10.84 8.54 -12.46
N ILE A 122 -11.09 7.50 -11.66
CA ILE A 122 -10.67 7.45 -10.25
C ILE A 122 -9.15 7.52 -10.14
N ILE A 123 -8.39 6.78 -10.95
CA ILE A 123 -6.92 6.88 -10.95
C ILE A 123 -6.46 8.28 -11.37
N THR A 124 -7.12 8.90 -12.35
CA THR A 124 -6.82 10.26 -12.79
C THR A 124 -7.06 11.28 -11.67
N GLY A 125 -8.16 11.15 -10.92
CA GLY A 125 -8.47 12.05 -9.81
C GLY A 125 -7.55 11.86 -8.60
N LEU A 126 -7.23 10.60 -8.26
CA LEU A 126 -6.17 10.27 -7.29
C LEU A 126 -4.85 10.94 -7.69
N HIS A 127 -4.43 10.83 -8.96
CA HIS A 127 -3.18 11.43 -9.44
C HIS A 127 -3.20 12.97 -9.46
N LYS A 128 -4.29 13.60 -9.91
CA LYS A 128 -4.37 15.05 -10.09
C LYS A 128 -4.62 15.83 -8.80
N TYR A 129 -5.52 15.34 -7.93
CA TYR A 129 -6.07 16.15 -6.84
C TYR A 129 -5.63 15.72 -5.44
N TYR A 130 -5.30 14.44 -5.21
CA TYR A 130 -4.94 13.95 -3.86
C TYR A 130 -3.48 13.49 -3.73
N LEU A 131 -2.91 12.86 -4.77
CA LEU A 131 -1.59 12.20 -4.73
C LEU A 131 -0.64 12.69 -5.85
N PRO A 132 -0.49 14.02 -6.05
CA PRO A 132 0.32 14.57 -7.14
C PRO A 132 1.78 14.12 -7.04
N GLY A 133 2.26 13.45 -8.10
CA GLY A 133 3.64 12.94 -8.18
C GLY A 133 3.92 11.63 -7.43
N TYR A 134 2.93 10.99 -6.79
CA TYR A 134 3.12 9.69 -6.12
C TYR A 134 3.29 8.52 -7.10
N PHE A 135 2.69 8.61 -8.28
CA PHE A 135 2.66 7.52 -9.28
C PHE A 135 3.75 7.65 -10.37
N LYS A 136 4.84 8.33 -10.04
CA LYS A 136 6.03 8.48 -10.89
C LYS A 136 7.04 7.34 -10.66
N ALA A 137 7.88 7.01 -11.64
CA ALA A 137 8.93 6.01 -11.49
C ALA A 137 9.96 6.41 -10.41
N MET A 138 10.22 7.72 -10.25
CA MET A 138 10.92 8.29 -9.09
C MET A 138 9.98 9.21 -8.29
N PRO A 139 9.18 8.67 -7.35
CA PRO A 139 8.09 9.41 -6.73
C PRO A 139 8.57 10.27 -5.54
N LYS A 140 9.35 11.34 -5.83
CA LYS A 140 9.90 12.25 -4.79
C LYS A 140 8.81 12.81 -3.84
N ALA A 141 7.58 13.02 -4.31
CA ALA A 141 6.46 13.48 -3.48
C ALA A 141 6.04 12.46 -2.40
N TYR A 142 6.04 11.16 -2.73
CA TYR A 142 5.82 10.08 -1.75
C TYR A 142 6.98 9.99 -0.75
N VAL A 143 8.23 10.12 -1.22
CA VAL A 143 9.41 10.06 -0.33
C VAL A 143 9.33 11.16 0.73
N ARG A 144 9.04 12.40 0.29
CA ARG A 144 8.74 13.54 1.17
C ARG A 144 7.63 13.20 2.18
N ASP A 145 6.47 12.75 1.70
CA ASP A 145 5.31 12.52 2.57
C ASP A 145 5.48 11.29 3.49
N SER A 146 6.38 10.36 3.17
CA SER A 146 6.81 9.29 4.09
C SER A 146 7.62 9.81 5.29
N ARG A 147 8.40 10.89 5.09
CA ARG A 147 9.13 11.59 6.17
C ARG A 147 8.20 12.50 6.96
N VAL A 148 7.27 13.19 6.29
CA VAL A 148 6.16 13.93 6.93
C VAL A 148 5.37 13.02 7.87
N PHE A 149 5.04 11.79 7.44
CA PHE A 149 4.38 10.81 8.29
C PHE A 149 5.16 10.55 9.59
N LEU A 150 6.48 10.35 9.55
CA LEU A 150 7.27 10.19 10.79
C LEU A 150 7.28 11.44 11.65
N SER A 151 7.35 12.65 11.06
CA SER A 151 7.23 13.90 11.81
C SER A 151 5.88 14.02 12.52
N ILE A 152 4.78 13.59 11.89
CA ILE A 152 3.47 13.55 12.55
C ILE A 152 3.42 12.44 13.61
N LEU A 153 3.97 11.25 13.33
CA LEU A 153 4.05 10.16 14.31
C LEU A 153 4.84 10.59 15.57
N ASN A 154 5.85 11.45 15.43
CA ASN A 154 6.56 12.04 16.57
C ASN A 154 5.66 12.93 17.44
N ILE A 155 4.77 13.72 16.81
CA ILE A 155 3.84 14.62 17.51
C ILE A 155 2.79 13.82 18.30
N PHE A 156 2.23 12.76 17.70
CA PHE A 156 1.19 11.94 18.35
C PHE A 156 1.75 10.89 19.30
N HIS A 157 2.77 10.14 18.87
CA HIS A 157 3.29 8.95 19.52
C HIS A 157 4.83 8.91 19.48
N PRO A 158 5.52 9.84 20.18
CA PRO A 158 6.99 10.00 20.10
C PRO A 158 7.78 8.73 20.42
N LYS A 159 7.24 7.86 21.29
CA LYS A 159 7.84 6.54 21.58
C LYS A 159 7.87 5.61 20.37
N LEU A 160 6.82 5.61 19.56
CA LEU A 160 6.75 4.79 18.32
C LEU A 160 7.63 5.39 17.23
N TYR A 161 7.63 6.71 17.07
CA TYR A 161 8.54 7.40 16.16
C TYR A 161 10.00 7.05 16.44
N GLU A 162 10.46 7.24 17.69
CA GLU A 162 11.88 7.06 18.02
C GLU A 162 12.31 5.58 17.90
N HIS A 163 11.42 4.64 18.23
CA HIS A 163 11.67 3.20 18.05
C HIS A 163 11.75 2.80 16.57
N ILE A 164 10.79 3.22 15.74
CA ILE A 164 10.76 2.88 14.31
C ILE A 164 11.95 3.52 13.58
N LYS A 165 12.21 4.81 13.81
CA LYS A 165 13.30 5.58 13.20
C LYS A 165 14.68 4.98 13.43
N ASN A 166 14.92 4.40 14.61
CA ASN A 166 16.20 3.78 14.96
C ASN A 166 16.39 2.38 14.34
N LEU A 167 15.37 1.81 13.71
CA LEU A 167 15.39 0.47 13.11
C LEU A 167 15.23 0.48 11.58
N ILE A 168 14.37 1.35 11.03
CA ILE A 168 14.02 1.38 9.61
C ILE A 168 13.70 2.79 9.10
N THR A 169 13.97 3.03 7.82
CA THR A 169 13.53 4.23 7.10
C THR A 169 12.05 4.11 6.70
N PRO A 170 11.28 5.21 6.65
CA PRO A 170 9.85 5.17 6.31
C PRO A 170 9.59 4.69 4.87
N GLU A 171 10.51 4.99 3.95
CA GLU A 171 10.42 4.60 2.55
C GLU A 171 10.30 3.06 2.37
N ALA A 172 10.80 2.27 3.34
CA ALA A 172 10.81 0.81 3.32
C ALA A 172 9.42 0.16 3.55
N PHE A 173 8.43 0.87 4.10
CA PHE A 173 7.09 0.31 4.38
C PHE A 173 5.92 1.20 3.95
N VAL A 174 6.04 2.53 4.05
CA VAL A 174 4.94 3.47 3.76
C VAL A 174 4.44 3.33 2.31
N SER A 175 5.29 2.87 1.38
CA SER A 175 4.94 2.61 -0.03
C SER A 175 3.74 1.67 -0.20
N LYS A 176 3.56 0.68 0.69
CA LYS A 176 2.39 -0.22 0.66
C LYS A 176 1.08 0.48 1.02
N TRP A 177 1.14 1.52 1.85
CA TRP A 177 -0.01 2.30 2.29
C TRP A 177 -0.31 3.47 1.36
N PHE A 178 0.72 4.22 0.95
CA PHE A 178 0.60 5.51 0.26
C PHE A 178 0.61 5.40 -1.27
N ILE A 179 1.35 4.44 -1.84
CA ILE A 179 1.36 4.20 -3.30
C ILE A 179 0.58 2.94 -3.67
N GLY A 180 0.68 1.87 -2.88
CA GLY A 180 -0.11 0.65 -3.04
C GLY A 180 -1.53 0.73 -2.51
N LEU A 181 -1.92 1.88 -1.91
CA LEU A 181 -3.25 2.16 -1.33
C LEU A 181 -3.85 0.99 -0.54
N ASN A 182 -3.01 0.31 0.23
CA ASN A 182 -3.33 -0.86 1.06
C ASN A 182 -3.92 -2.09 0.33
N VAL A 183 -3.90 -2.16 -1.01
CA VAL A 183 -4.53 -3.24 -1.81
C VAL A 183 -4.05 -4.65 -1.43
N HIS A 184 -2.80 -4.77 -0.97
CA HIS A 184 -2.22 -6.05 -0.50
C HIS A 184 -2.09 -6.15 1.03
N VAL A 185 -2.44 -5.08 1.75
CA VAL A 185 -2.26 -4.91 3.20
C VAL A 185 -3.56 -5.26 3.94
N LEU A 186 -4.67 -4.65 3.53
CA LEU A 186 -5.99 -4.79 4.15
C LEU A 186 -6.79 -5.96 3.55
N THR A 187 -7.79 -6.44 4.29
CA THR A 187 -8.84 -7.32 3.74
C THR A 187 -9.78 -6.53 2.82
N PHE A 188 -10.43 -7.17 1.85
CA PHE A 188 -11.30 -6.46 0.90
C PHE A 188 -12.42 -5.64 1.57
N GLU A 189 -12.97 -6.10 2.69
CA GLU A 189 -13.96 -5.37 3.48
C GLU A 189 -13.43 -4.03 4.02
N SER A 190 -12.29 -4.09 4.72
CA SER A 190 -11.63 -2.91 5.29
C SER A 190 -11.01 -2.03 4.21
N LEU A 191 -10.62 -2.60 3.08
CA LEU A 191 -10.12 -1.90 1.89
C LEU A 191 -11.24 -1.11 1.18
N MET A 192 -12.45 -1.65 1.06
CA MET A 192 -13.61 -0.90 0.56
C MET A 192 -13.89 0.32 1.44
N LEU A 193 -13.90 0.15 2.76
CA LEU A 193 -14.07 1.26 3.71
C LEU A 193 -12.88 2.24 3.67
N PHE A 194 -11.66 1.76 3.45
CA PHE A 194 -10.47 2.61 3.26
C PHE A 194 -10.62 3.52 2.04
N PHE A 195 -11.03 2.99 0.87
CA PHE A 195 -11.30 3.81 -0.32
C PHE A 195 -12.43 4.82 -0.06
N GLU A 196 -13.52 4.42 0.60
CA GLU A 196 -14.62 5.34 0.95
C GLU A 196 -14.21 6.54 1.82
N ASN A 197 -13.08 6.51 2.54
CA ASN A 197 -12.58 7.64 3.32
C ASN A 197 -11.45 8.38 2.58
N LEU A 198 -10.56 7.64 1.89
CA LEU A 198 -9.55 8.22 0.99
C LEU A 198 -10.18 9.13 -0.08
N LEU A 199 -11.31 8.72 -0.64
CA LEU A 199 -12.03 9.48 -1.68
C LEU A 199 -12.83 10.69 -1.14
N LYS A 200 -12.85 10.89 0.19
CA LYS A 200 -13.44 12.07 0.85
C LYS A 200 -12.39 13.05 1.38
N GLU A 201 -11.25 12.53 1.84
CA GLU A 201 -10.25 13.29 2.61
C GLU A 201 -8.88 13.39 1.91
N GLY A 202 -8.69 12.73 0.77
CA GLY A 202 -7.41 12.74 0.04
C GLY A 202 -6.25 12.19 0.86
N GLU A 203 -5.07 12.78 0.72
CA GLU A 203 -3.89 12.29 1.44
C GLU A 203 -3.97 12.46 2.97
N ILE A 204 -4.84 13.35 3.45
CA ILE A 204 -5.05 13.57 4.89
C ILE A 204 -5.47 12.25 5.56
N PHE A 205 -6.33 11.46 4.92
CA PHE A 205 -6.73 10.15 5.44
C PHE A 205 -5.60 9.10 5.36
N LEU A 206 -4.63 9.23 4.44
CA LEU A 206 -3.44 8.36 4.45
C LEU A 206 -2.60 8.59 5.70
N PHE A 207 -2.41 9.85 6.13
CA PHE A 207 -1.74 10.19 7.38
C PHE A 207 -2.53 9.72 8.61
N LYS A 208 -3.85 9.92 8.63
CA LYS A 208 -4.73 9.40 9.71
C LYS A 208 -4.63 7.87 9.84
N TYR A 209 -4.65 7.17 8.70
CA TYR A 209 -4.53 5.71 8.63
C TYR A 209 -3.19 5.21 9.17
N SER A 210 -2.06 5.80 8.76
CA SER A 210 -0.75 5.34 9.20
C SER A 210 -0.48 5.59 10.69
N ILE A 211 -1.01 6.69 11.25
CA ILE A 211 -0.98 6.94 12.70
C ILE A 211 -1.82 5.89 13.44
N ALA A 212 -3.06 5.65 12.98
CA ALA A 212 -3.96 4.66 13.58
C ALA A 212 -3.36 3.24 13.54
N LEU A 213 -2.80 2.81 12.40
CA LEU A 213 -2.14 1.52 12.24
C LEU A 213 -0.95 1.35 13.19
N CYS A 214 -0.04 2.33 13.26
CA CYS A 214 1.07 2.30 14.21
C CYS A 214 0.59 2.28 15.67
N LYS A 215 -0.54 2.92 15.99
CA LYS A 215 -1.13 2.92 17.33
C LYS A 215 -1.81 1.60 17.68
N THR A 216 -2.52 0.98 16.75
CA THR A 216 -3.11 -0.37 16.92
C THR A 216 -2.03 -1.40 17.21
N LEU A 217 -0.88 -1.30 16.55
CA LEU A 217 0.28 -2.20 16.70
C LEU A 217 1.32 -1.74 17.74
N GLU A 218 0.98 -0.79 18.63
CA GLU A 218 1.96 -0.13 19.49
C GLU A 218 2.78 -1.11 20.35
N LYS A 219 2.11 -2.16 20.89
CA LYS A 219 2.76 -3.15 21.75
C LYS A 219 3.69 -4.05 20.94
N GLU A 220 3.25 -4.47 19.77
CA GLU A 220 3.94 -5.41 18.89
C GLU A 220 5.20 -4.75 18.29
N ILE A 221 5.11 -3.46 17.95
CA ILE A 221 6.20 -2.63 17.45
C ILE A 221 7.25 -2.40 18.54
N ILE A 222 6.86 -1.87 19.71
CA ILE A 222 7.81 -1.55 20.80
C ILE A 222 8.51 -2.82 21.34
N ASN A 223 7.81 -3.96 21.34
CA ASN A 223 8.38 -5.24 21.77
C ASN A 223 9.19 -5.97 20.68
N THR A 224 9.62 -5.30 19.59
CA THR A 224 10.51 -5.91 18.61
C THR A 224 11.65 -5.00 18.13
N SER A 225 12.87 -5.54 18.17
CA SER A 225 14.08 -4.99 17.56
C SER A 225 14.43 -5.66 16.21
N ASP A 226 13.65 -6.65 15.79
CA ASP A 226 13.85 -7.35 14.52
C ASP A 226 13.22 -6.53 13.38
N VAL A 227 14.08 -6.04 12.49
CA VAL A 227 13.72 -5.24 11.30
C VAL A 227 12.76 -5.98 10.37
N SER A 228 12.95 -7.29 10.17
CA SER A 228 12.09 -8.10 9.30
C SER A 228 10.70 -8.27 9.92
N LYS A 229 10.65 -8.53 11.24
CA LYS A 229 9.39 -8.60 11.98
C LYS A 229 8.68 -7.24 12.03
N LEU A 230 9.40 -6.14 12.24
CA LEU A 230 8.83 -4.78 12.23
C LEU A 230 8.25 -4.42 10.87
N LEU A 231 8.94 -4.72 9.78
CA LEU A 231 8.42 -4.54 8.42
C LEU A 231 7.19 -5.42 8.17
N ALA A 232 7.18 -6.67 8.63
CA ALA A 232 6.02 -7.57 8.50
C ALA A 232 4.80 -7.07 9.32
N LEU A 233 5.03 -6.50 10.51
CA LEU A 233 3.98 -5.85 11.31
C LEU A 233 3.37 -4.65 10.57
N LEU A 234 4.21 -3.71 10.13
CA LEU A 234 3.75 -2.48 9.48
C LEU A 234 3.09 -2.74 8.11
N ARG A 235 3.46 -3.81 7.41
CA ARG A 235 2.82 -4.25 6.15
C ARG A 235 1.57 -5.10 6.37
N LEU A 236 1.20 -5.39 7.63
CA LEU A 236 0.19 -6.37 8.04
C LEU A 236 0.35 -7.73 7.31
N ASP A 237 1.59 -8.19 7.11
CA ASP A 237 1.90 -9.35 6.27
C ASP A 237 1.06 -10.59 6.66
N GLN A 238 0.50 -11.28 5.66
CA GLN A 238 -0.50 -12.35 5.85
C GLN A 238 -0.03 -13.56 6.69
N LYS A 239 1.28 -13.66 6.95
CA LYS A 239 1.86 -14.64 7.89
C LYS A 239 1.62 -14.29 9.37
N LEU A 240 1.46 -13.01 9.68
CA LEU A 240 1.16 -12.49 11.02
C LEU A 240 -0.32 -12.13 11.14
N PHE A 241 -0.90 -11.56 10.07
CA PHE A 241 -2.30 -11.15 10.00
C PHE A 241 -3.00 -11.86 8.83
N PRO A 242 -3.32 -13.17 8.98
CA PRO A 242 -4.12 -13.90 8.01
C PRO A 242 -5.53 -13.29 7.87
N ASN A 243 -6.27 -13.74 6.86
CA ASN A 243 -7.56 -13.13 6.50
C ASN A 243 -8.66 -13.32 7.58
N ASP A 244 -8.49 -14.33 8.44
CA ASP A 244 -9.32 -14.70 9.58
C ASP A 244 -8.74 -14.24 10.93
N TYR A 245 -7.72 -13.36 10.93
CA TYR A 245 -7.06 -12.88 12.14
C TYR A 245 -8.01 -12.23 13.15
N LYS A 246 -7.83 -12.60 14.42
CA LYS A 246 -8.52 -12.04 15.59
C LYS A 246 -7.51 -11.76 16.71
N VAL A 247 -7.77 -10.72 17.50
CA VAL A 247 -7.02 -10.39 18.72
C VAL A 247 -7.51 -11.24 19.91
N SER A 248 -8.76 -11.70 19.89
CA SER A 248 -9.33 -12.61 20.90
C SER A 248 -10.47 -13.46 20.30
N GLU A 249 -10.80 -14.58 20.94
CA GLU A 249 -11.77 -15.57 20.40
C GLU A 249 -13.16 -14.97 20.12
N GLY A 250 -13.61 -14.06 20.99
CA GLY A 250 -14.90 -13.37 20.90
C GLY A 250 -14.96 -12.20 19.92
N GLN A 251 -13.86 -11.89 19.22
CA GLN A 251 -13.84 -10.86 18.17
C GLN A 251 -14.45 -11.39 16.87
N GLU A 252 -15.06 -10.55 16.03
CA GLU A 252 -15.51 -10.99 14.70
C GLU A 252 -14.34 -11.03 13.69
N ILE A 253 -14.49 -11.82 12.61
CA ILE A 253 -13.50 -11.85 11.52
C ILE A 253 -13.55 -10.50 10.77
N GLY A 254 -12.39 -9.98 10.36
CA GLY A 254 -12.30 -8.68 9.67
C GLY A 254 -12.31 -7.47 10.61
N GLU A 255 -12.93 -7.60 11.79
CA GLU A 255 -13.11 -6.53 12.78
C GLU A 255 -11.78 -5.85 13.19
N PHE A 256 -10.68 -6.61 13.33
CA PHE A 256 -9.35 -6.04 13.56
C PHE A 256 -8.94 -5.01 12.49
N PHE A 257 -9.13 -5.34 11.21
CA PHE A 257 -8.77 -4.45 10.10
C PHE A 257 -9.75 -3.28 9.98
N LEU A 258 -11.05 -3.50 10.22
CA LEU A 258 -12.06 -2.44 10.30
C LEU A 258 -11.75 -1.44 11.42
N ASN A 259 -11.35 -1.91 12.60
CA ASN A 259 -11.04 -1.06 13.76
C ASN A 259 -9.86 -0.12 13.50
N ILE A 260 -8.89 -0.48 12.64
CA ILE A 260 -7.84 0.44 12.18
C ILE A 260 -8.46 1.60 11.39
N ILE A 261 -9.40 1.31 10.47
CA ILE A 261 -10.10 2.32 9.66
C ILE A 261 -11.04 3.19 10.51
N HIS A 262 -11.75 2.61 11.46
CA HIS A 262 -12.59 3.36 12.41
C HIS A 262 -11.73 4.26 13.31
N THR A 263 -10.57 3.78 13.78
CA THR A 263 -9.62 4.57 14.56
C THR A 263 -9.05 5.74 13.73
N ALA A 264 -8.66 5.50 12.48
CA ALA A 264 -8.18 6.53 11.55
C ALA A 264 -9.16 7.71 11.42
N ARG A 265 -10.46 7.42 11.30
CA ARG A 265 -11.51 8.47 11.24
C ARG A 265 -11.61 9.34 12.50
N THR A 266 -11.05 8.91 13.64
CA THR A 266 -11.01 9.68 14.89
C THR A 266 -9.72 10.49 15.08
N VAL A 267 -8.71 10.31 14.22
CA VAL A 267 -7.46 11.09 14.30
C VAL A 267 -7.72 12.51 13.79
N ASP A 268 -7.66 13.49 14.69
CA ASP A 268 -7.68 14.92 14.35
C ASP A 268 -6.30 15.37 13.85
N LEU A 269 -6.24 15.96 12.66
CA LEU A 269 -5.03 16.58 12.10
C LEU A 269 -5.17 18.11 11.93
N SER A 270 -6.26 18.74 12.40
CA SER A 270 -6.52 20.18 12.22
C SER A 270 -5.47 21.09 12.83
N ASN A 271 -4.70 20.61 13.81
CA ASN A 271 -3.59 21.34 14.43
C ASN A 271 -2.22 21.10 13.74
N ILE A 272 -2.18 20.30 12.67
CA ILE A 272 -0.94 19.92 11.95
C ILE A 272 -0.82 20.74 10.67
N ASN A 273 0.19 21.60 10.60
CA ASN A 273 0.55 22.29 9.35
C ASN A 273 1.35 21.32 8.45
N LEU A 274 0.63 20.60 7.58
CA LEU A 274 1.22 19.64 6.64
C LEU A 274 2.22 20.29 5.69
N ASP A 275 1.97 21.51 5.21
CA ASP A 275 2.83 22.17 4.23
C ASP A 275 4.17 22.58 4.84
N LYS A 276 4.18 23.07 6.09
CA LYS A 276 5.42 23.31 6.85
C LYS A 276 6.22 22.02 7.07
N LEU A 277 5.55 20.91 7.38
CA LEU A 277 6.24 19.60 7.50
C LEU A 277 6.77 19.11 6.15
N ARG A 278 6.08 19.42 5.04
CA ARG A 278 6.50 19.12 3.67
C ARG A 278 7.72 19.94 3.24
N GLU A 279 7.79 21.21 3.62
CA GLU A 279 8.96 22.08 3.46
C GLU A 279 10.17 21.53 4.25
N GLU A 280 9.98 21.21 5.53
CA GLU A 280 11.03 20.62 6.39
C GLU A 280 11.55 19.28 5.84
N ALA A 281 10.65 18.40 5.39
CA ALA A 281 11.01 17.12 4.78
C ALA A 281 11.74 17.29 3.43
N TYR A 282 11.34 18.27 2.62
CA TYR A 282 11.99 18.57 1.34
C TYR A 282 13.42 19.09 1.54
N GLU A 283 13.65 19.99 2.49
CA GLU A 283 14.98 20.50 2.80
C GLU A 283 15.90 19.39 3.34
N GLN A 284 15.39 18.50 4.20
CA GLN A 284 16.12 17.31 4.65
C GLN A 284 16.52 16.40 3.48
N MET A 285 15.62 16.19 2.50
CA MET A 285 15.93 15.42 1.30
C MET A 285 16.97 16.11 0.41
N ARG A 286 16.90 17.44 0.26
CA ARG A 286 17.87 18.22 -0.52
C ARG A 286 19.28 18.10 0.04
N LEU A 287 19.44 18.32 1.34
CA LEU A 287 20.72 18.21 2.04
C LEU A 287 21.29 16.77 2.01
N GLU A 288 20.42 15.74 2.01
CA GLU A 288 20.83 14.35 1.84
C GLU A 288 21.30 14.05 0.39
N GLU A 289 20.60 14.59 -0.62
CA GLU A 289 20.98 14.45 -2.03
C GLU A 289 22.31 15.17 -2.34
N GLU A 290 22.51 16.37 -1.79
CA GLU A 290 23.77 17.13 -1.86
C GLU A 290 24.92 16.38 -1.18
N ARG A 291 24.71 15.87 0.04
CA ARG A 291 25.73 15.09 0.77
C ARG A 291 26.09 13.80 0.03
N ARG A 292 25.13 13.12 -0.60
CA ARG A 292 25.37 11.94 -1.44
C ARG A 292 26.27 12.27 -2.63
N LYS A 293 25.94 13.32 -3.38
CA LYS A 293 26.75 13.81 -4.53
C LYS A 293 28.17 14.20 -4.10
N GLN A 294 28.34 14.82 -2.93
CA GLN A 294 29.66 15.17 -2.40
C GLN A 294 30.52 13.94 -2.09
N ILE A 295 29.96 12.90 -1.47
CA ILE A 295 30.66 11.64 -1.17
C ILE A 295 30.99 10.88 -2.46
N GLU A 296 30.11 10.93 -3.46
CA GLU A 296 30.34 10.33 -4.77
C GLU A 296 31.45 11.04 -5.55
N MET A 297 31.48 12.38 -5.53
CA MET A 297 32.56 13.18 -6.10
C MET A 297 33.90 12.97 -5.37
N GLU A 298 33.89 12.88 -4.05
CA GLU A 298 35.09 12.58 -3.24
C GLU A 298 35.70 11.24 -3.65
N ARG A 299 34.87 10.19 -3.77
CA ARG A 299 35.26 8.84 -4.25
C ARG A 299 35.76 8.80 -5.70
N LEU A 300 35.39 9.75 -6.53
CA LEU A 300 35.88 9.90 -7.91
C LEU A 300 37.18 10.72 -8.00
N LEU A 301 37.64 11.29 -6.88
CA LEU A 301 38.88 12.06 -6.77
C LEU A 301 39.95 11.35 -5.93
N THR A 302 39.55 10.45 -5.02
CA THR A 302 40.43 9.46 -4.40
C THR A 302 40.65 8.30 -5.38
N ASP A 303 41.83 8.26 -6.00
CA ASP A 303 42.27 7.21 -6.94
C ASP A 303 42.66 5.91 -6.19
N ASP A 304 41.86 5.54 -5.19
CA ASP A 304 42.04 4.37 -4.34
C ASP A 304 41.63 3.12 -5.13
N GLU A 305 42.61 2.43 -5.73
CA GLU A 305 42.39 1.11 -6.31
C GLU A 305 41.70 0.18 -5.31
N ILE A 306 40.73 -0.61 -5.77
CA ILE A 306 40.05 -1.60 -4.93
C ILE A 306 41.01 -2.78 -4.73
N ILE A 307 41.92 -2.63 -3.77
CA ILE A 307 42.81 -3.71 -3.31
C ILE A 307 41.93 -4.74 -2.58
N PHE A 308 41.54 -5.79 -3.31
CA PHE A 308 41.00 -7.00 -2.71
C PHE A 308 42.13 -7.67 -1.92
N SER A 309 41.95 -7.82 -0.61
CA SER A 309 42.95 -8.31 0.37
C SER A 309 43.24 -9.82 0.28
N ASP A 310 42.72 -10.49 -0.75
CA ASP A 310 42.36 -11.91 -0.66
C ASP A 310 43.28 -12.80 -1.53
N GLU A 311 44.33 -12.24 -2.13
CA GLU A 311 45.42 -12.96 -2.81
C GLU A 311 46.69 -12.97 -1.93
N GLU A 312 46.70 -13.78 -0.86
CA GLU A 312 47.95 -14.27 -0.29
C GLU A 312 48.54 -15.36 -1.22
N GLU A 313 49.48 -14.98 -2.09
CA GLU A 313 50.24 -15.95 -2.90
C GLU A 313 51.20 -16.77 -2.01
N ASP A 314 50.76 -17.95 -1.58
CA ASP A 314 51.57 -18.93 -0.83
C ASP A 314 52.65 -19.59 -1.73
N PHE A 315 53.69 -18.82 -2.07
CA PHE A 315 54.86 -19.32 -2.80
C PHE A 315 55.83 -20.08 -1.89
N THR A 316 55.45 -21.32 -1.57
CA THR A 316 56.37 -22.30 -1.00
C THR A 316 57.52 -22.64 -1.96
N GLN A 317 58.76 -22.43 -1.52
CA GLN A 317 59.94 -23.12 -2.02
C GLN A 317 60.80 -23.61 -0.85
N ALA A 318 61.41 -24.78 -1.02
CA ALA A 318 62.19 -25.48 0.00
C ALA A 318 63.57 -25.90 -0.58
N GLU A 319 64.41 -26.47 0.28
CA GLU A 319 65.84 -26.79 0.03
C GLU A 319 66.71 -25.50 0.01
N ASP A 320 67.88 -25.41 0.67
CA ASP A 320 68.82 -26.44 1.15
C ASP A 320 69.23 -26.29 2.64
N ALA A 321 69.98 -27.28 3.13
CA ALA A 321 70.76 -27.31 4.39
C ALA A 321 72.22 -27.74 4.05
N PRO A 322 73.24 -27.77 4.97
CA PRO A 322 73.19 -27.75 6.44
C PRO A 322 74.32 -26.92 7.12
N GLU A 323 74.84 -27.39 8.27
CA GLU A 323 75.97 -26.90 9.09
C GLU A 323 75.71 -25.69 10.02
N SER A 324 76.32 -25.56 11.22
CA SER A 324 76.87 -26.51 12.22
C SER A 324 77.15 -25.78 13.55
N GLU A 325 77.69 -26.47 14.58
CA GLU A 325 78.27 -25.92 15.84
C GLU A 325 77.33 -25.21 16.86
N THR A 326 77.67 -25.06 18.15
CA THR A 326 77.94 -26.09 19.20
C THR A 326 77.77 -25.49 20.61
N ALA A 327 77.31 -26.29 21.60
CA ALA A 327 77.33 -26.03 23.06
C ALA A 327 76.53 -24.81 23.59
N GLY A 328 76.10 -24.75 24.86
CA GLY A 328 76.14 -25.75 25.96
C GLY A 328 75.93 -25.09 27.34
N VAL A 329 75.80 -25.90 28.41
CA VAL A 329 75.60 -25.53 29.84
C VAL A 329 74.16 -25.03 30.12
N GLU A 330 73.27 -25.75 30.83
CA GLU A 330 73.27 -26.18 32.27
C GLU A 330 73.05 -24.94 33.20
N ASP A 331 72.25 -24.97 34.28
CA ASP A 331 71.94 -26.02 35.26
C ASP A 331 70.49 -25.98 35.84
N GLU A 332 70.06 -27.09 36.46
CA GLU A 332 69.29 -27.25 37.73
C GLU A 332 68.05 -26.35 38.03
N ASN A 333 66.80 -26.81 38.25
CA ASN A 333 66.23 -28.08 38.78
C ASN A 333 66.74 -28.40 40.21
N GLU A 334 65.98 -28.54 41.30
CA GLU A 334 64.63 -29.08 41.59
C GLU A 334 64.07 -28.45 42.91
N GLY A 335 62.83 -28.66 43.37
CA GLY A 335 61.69 -29.40 42.83
C GLY A 335 60.72 -29.86 43.95
N GLU A 336 59.81 -30.79 43.60
CA GLU A 336 58.80 -31.46 44.47
C GLU A 336 57.75 -30.52 45.13
N ILE A 337 56.53 -30.94 45.49
CA ILE A 337 55.89 -32.25 45.67
C ILE A 337 54.62 -32.27 44.79
N LYS A 338 54.54 -33.07 43.72
CA LYS A 338 54.12 -34.48 43.69
C LYS A 338 52.67 -34.75 44.16
N TYR A 339 51.83 -35.05 43.16
CA TYR A 339 51.00 -36.27 43.10
C TYR A 339 49.69 -36.34 43.92
N ASN A 340 48.65 -37.08 43.49
CA ASN A 340 48.57 -38.09 42.41
C ASN A 340 47.25 -38.01 41.59
N GLU A 341 47.35 -38.39 40.31
CA GLU A 341 46.52 -39.36 39.55
C GLU A 341 44.96 -39.26 39.57
N ASP A 342 44.22 -39.52 38.48
CA ASP A 342 44.61 -39.88 37.09
C ASP A 342 43.45 -39.54 36.12
N GLU A 343 43.73 -39.03 34.92
CA GLU A 343 43.79 -39.75 33.61
C GLU A 343 42.46 -40.40 33.14
N ASN A 344 42.06 -40.36 31.86
CA ASN A 344 42.69 -39.84 30.62
C ASN A 344 41.59 -39.23 29.71
N GLU A 345 41.81 -38.08 29.04
CA GLU A 345 42.33 -37.94 27.65
C GLU A 345 41.48 -38.63 26.54
N LYS A 346 41.33 -38.10 25.31
CA LYS A 346 41.91 -36.95 24.56
C LYS A 346 40.77 -36.43 23.62
N LYS A 347 40.56 -35.12 23.33
CA LYS A 347 41.25 -34.24 22.33
C LYS A 347 41.49 -34.92 20.96
N ASN A 348 41.34 -34.33 19.78
CA ASN A 348 40.88 -33.01 19.26
C ASN A 348 40.42 -33.26 17.77
N ASP A 349 39.98 -32.35 16.87
CA ASP A 349 39.92 -30.88 16.78
C ASP A 349 38.88 -30.39 15.73
N LYS A 350 38.73 -29.06 15.57
CA LYS A 350 38.46 -28.25 14.33
C LYS A 350 37.40 -28.62 13.27
N ASN A 351 36.40 -27.73 13.20
CA ASN A 351 36.08 -26.77 12.11
C ASN A 351 35.73 -27.14 10.65
N GLU A 352 34.83 -26.30 10.10
CA GLU A 352 34.70 -25.78 8.71
C GLU A 352 34.33 -26.80 7.59
N ILE A 353 33.27 -26.65 6.76
CA ILE A 353 32.68 -25.49 6.03
C ILE A 353 33.70 -24.95 5.01
N VAL A 354 33.54 -25.12 3.69
CA VAL A 354 32.60 -24.40 2.78
C VAL A 354 32.13 -25.33 1.62
N ALA A 355 31.12 -24.88 0.86
CA ALA A 355 30.57 -25.58 -0.31
C ALA A 355 31.47 -25.53 -1.57
N GLU A 356 31.11 -26.33 -2.59
CA GLU A 356 31.42 -25.98 -3.99
C GLU A 356 30.20 -26.26 -4.89
N THR A 357 29.93 -25.36 -5.84
CA THR A 357 28.84 -25.45 -6.82
C THR A 357 29.38 -25.74 -8.22
N LYS A 358 28.79 -26.68 -8.96
CA LYS A 358 28.99 -26.79 -10.41
C LYS A 358 27.65 -27.02 -11.15
N ASN A 359 27.42 -26.22 -12.19
CA ASN A 359 26.32 -26.38 -13.14
C ASN A 359 26.67 -27.43 -14.21
N VAL A 360 25.65 -28.00 -14.89
CA VAL A 360 25.47 -28.05 -16.36
C VAL A 360 24.23 -28.92 -16.66
N GLU A 361 23.72 -28.84 -17.89
CA GLU A 361 22.32 -29.13 -18.27
C GLU A 361 22.02 -30.58 -18.73
N ASP A 362 20.71 -30.84 -18.85
CA ASP A 362 20.03 -31.50 -19.97
C ASP A 362 19.54 -32.98 -19.87
N MET A 363 18.51 -33.26 -20.68
CA MET A 363 17.90 -34.53 -21.12
C MET A 363 16.88 -35.31 -20.25
N LYS A 364 15.59 -34.98 -20.48
CA LYS A 364 14.49 -35.84 -20.99
C LYS A 364 13.88 -37.04 -20.20
N ASP A 365 12.54 -36.99 -20.17
CA ASP A 365 11.55 -38.06 -20.46
C ASP A 365 11.71 -39.49 -19.87
N ALA A 366 10.83 -39.81 -18.90
CA ALA A 366 10.25 -41.16 -18.75
C ALA A 366 8.82 -41.10 -18.18
N LYS A 367 7.98 -42.09 -18.52
CA LYS A 367 6.55 -42.18 -18.10
C LYS A 367 6.29 -43.39 -17.21
N ASN A 368 5.21 -43.31 -16.42
CA ASN A 368 4.35 -44.40 -15.93
C ASN A 368 4.98 -45.63 -15.23
N HIS A 369 4.48 -45.94 -14.02
CA HIS A 369 3.43 -46.98 -13.93
C HIS A 369 2.58 -46.89 -12.66
N ASP A 370 1.45 -47.59 -12.67
CA ASP A 370 0.47 -47.72 -11.59
C ASP A 370 1.03 -48.32 -10.29
N MET A 371 0.31 -48.08 -9.20
CA MET A 371 -0.39 -49.23 -8.61
C MET A 371 -1.77 -48.85 -8.07
N LYS A 372 -2.76 -49.69 -8.38
CA LYS A 372 -4.08 -49.68 -7.74
C LYS A 372 -4.04 -50.63 -6.55
N TYR A 373 -4.62 -50.25 -5.43
CA TYR A 373 -5.32 -51.19 -4.56
C TYR A 373 -6.64 -50.57 -4.10
N ALA A 374 -7.70 -51.35 -4.22
CA ALA A 374 -9.00 -51.06 -3.64
C ALA A 374 -9.34 -52.18 -2.66
N HIS A 375 -9.87 -51.82 -1.50
CA HIS A 375 -10.61 -52.77 -0.68
C HIS A 375 -11.86 -52.09 -0.13
N THR A 376 -13.00 -52.63 -0.53
CA THR A 376 -14.29 -52.42 0.12
C THR A 376 -14.35 -53.22 1.42
N GLU A 377 -15.11 -52.75 2.41
CA GLU A 377 -16.33 -53.46 2.85
C GLU A 377 -17.17 -52.66 3.86
N LYS A 378 -18.50 -52.88 3.79
CA LYS A 378 -19.54 -52.82 4.85
C LYS A 378 -19.59 -51.56 5.73
N ASN A 379 -20.66 -50.76 5.64
CA ASN A 379 -21.99 -51.01 6.25
C ASN A 379 -21.92 -51.30 7.75
N ASP A 380 -22.53 -50.42 8.55
CA ASP A 380 -23.72 -50.85 9.29
C ASP A 380 -24.72 -49.70 9.49
N LYS A 381 -25.97 -50.03 9.85
CA LYS A 381 -27.08 -49.08 10.04
C LYS A 381 -27.35 -48.79 11.51
N ASN A 382 -28.08 -47.71 11.80
CA ASN A 382 -29.13 -47.74 12.81
C ASN A 382 -30.24 -46.70 12.52
N GLU A 383 -31.49 -47.09 12.76
CA GLU A 383 -32.70 -46.29 12.52
C GLU A 383 -33.40 -45.99 13.86
N ILE A 384 -33.76 -44.73 14.11
CA ILE A 384 -34.86 -44.29 15.00
C ILE A 384 -35.42 -43.00 14.35
N VAL A 385 -36.49 -43.02 13.54
CA VAL A 385 -37.91 -43.20 13.91
C VAL A 385 -38.32 -42.16 14.99
N ALA A 386 -38.48 -40.89 14.63
CA ALA A 386 -39.71 -40.31 14.08
C ALA A 386 -40.95 -40.40 14.98
N GLU A 387 -41.50 -39.26 15.39
CA GLU A 387 -42.96 -39.07 15.42
C GLU A 387 -43.32 -37.60 15.16
N THR A 388 -44.49 -37.37 14.54
CA THR A 388 -45.03 -36.05 14.17
C THR A 388 -46.31 -35.75 14.93
N LYS A 389 -46.63 -34.46 15.12
CA LYS A 389 -48.02 -33.97 15.07
C LYS A 389 -48.09 -32.45 14.88
N ASN A 390 -49.02 -32.05 14.03
CA ASN A 390 -49.47 -30.67 13.87
C ASN A 390 -50.45 -30.30 14.99
N VAL A 391 -50.76 -29.02 15.14
CA VAL A 391 -52.14 -28.49 15.05
C VAL A 391 -52.06 -26.98 14.76
N GLU A 392 -53.01 -26.47 13.97
CA GLU A 392 -53.13 -25.06 13.57
C GLU A 392 -54.11 -24.29 14.48
N ASP A 393 -54.46 -23.06 14.08
CA ASP A 393 -55.53 -22.19 14.63
C ASP A 393 -55.40 -21.68 16.08
N MET A 394 -55.01 -20.41 16.20
CA MET A 394 -55.93 -19.37 16.69
C MET A 394 -55.74 -18.08 15.90
N LYS A 395 -56.84 -17.34 15.63
CA LYS A 395 -56.87 -16.10 14.84
C LYS A 395 -57.30 -14.90 15.68
N ASP A 396 -57.12 -13.72 15.08
CA ASP A 396 -57.87 -12.47 15.30
C ASP A 396 -57.79 -11.77 16.68
N ALA A 397 -56.91 -10.76 16.77
CA ALA A 397 -57.12 -9.62 17.68
C ALA A 397 -56.51 -8.29 17.17
N LYS A 398 -57.31 -7.57 16.37
CA LYS A 398 -57.37 -6.09 16.23
C LYS A 398 -56.18 -5.30 15.65
N ASN A 399 -56.52 -4.63 14.55
CA ASN A 399 -55.94 -3.38 14.06
C ASN A 399 -56.64 -2.17 14.75
N HIS A 400 -55.99 -0.98 14.78
CA HIS A 400 -56.56 0.32 15.26
C HIS A 400 -56.97 0.42 16.77
N ASP A 401 -57.03 1.59 17.43
CA ASP A 401 -56.92 2.99 16.95
C ASP A 401 -56.44 4.02 18.02
N MET A 402 -56.19 5.26 17.56
CA MET A 402 -56.22 6.57 18.28
C MET A 402 -55.40 6.89 19.56
N LYS A 403 -54.59 7.96 19.42
CA LYS A 403 -54.53 9.23 20.21
C LYS A 403 -55.28 9.34 21.56
N TYR A 404 -54.71 10.06 22.54
CA TYR A 404 -55.26 11.32 23.11
C TYR A 404 -54.33 12.02 24.15
N ALA A 405 -54.72 13.26 24.57
CA ALA A 405 -54.07 14.27 25.44
C ALA A 405 -52.99 15.18 24.75
N HIS A 406 -53.07 16.52 24.68
CA HIS A 406 -53.47 17.64 25.61
C HIS A 406 -52.33 18.11 26.55
N THR A 407 -52.05 19.42 26.77
CA THR A 407 -52.70 20.69 26.33
C THR A 407 -51.76 21.92 26.49
N GLU A 408 -51.93 22.93 25.60
CA GLU A 408 -51.77 24.41 25.81
C GLU A 408 -50.40 24.98 26.29
N GLU A 409 -50.04 26.28 26.16
CA GLU A 409 -50.68 27.55 25.70
C GLU A 409 -50.01 28.06 24.39
N ILE A 410 -50.57 28.83 23.43
CA ILE A 410 -51.53 29.96 23.31
C ILE A 410 -50.92 31.38 23.49
N LYS A 411 -50.59 32.05 22.37
CA LYS A 411 -50.77 33.50 21.98
C LYS A 411 -49.83 33.86 20.80
N ASN A 412 -50.17 34.71 19.82
CA ASN A 412 -51.32 35.61 19.60
C ASN A 412 -51.94 35.43 18.19
N MET A 413 -53.06 36.12 17.93
CA MET A 413 -53.77 36.16 16.64
C MET A 413 -53.31 37.33 15.74
N ASP A 414 -54.00 37.46 14.60
CA ASP A 414 -54.11 38.60 13.66
C ASP A 414 -53.23 38.59 12.39
N ASN A 415 -53.75 38.95 11.19
CA ASN A 415 -55.10 38.76 10.62
C ASN A 415 -55.08 39.13 9.11
N ILE A 416 -55.77 38.38 8.24
CA ILE A 416 -56.19 38.74 6.85
C ILE A 416 -55.05 39.12 5.86
N GLY A 417 -54.97 38.66 4.60
CA GLY A 417 -55.83 37.75 3.82
C GLY A 417 -56.05 38.28 2.39
N LYS A 418 -55.74 37.45 1.37
CA LYS A 418 -55.72 37.78 -0.09
C LYS A 418 -54.56 38.72 -0.49
N GLY A 419 -54.09 38.73 -1.74
CA GLY A 419 -54.36 37.82 -2.86
C GLY A 419 -53.84 38.36 -4.21
N ASP A 420 -53.54 37.43 -5.12
CA ASP A 420 -53.45 37.58 -6.58
C ASP A 420 -52.35 38.45 -7.24
N ASN A 421 -51.94 37.95 -8.42
CA ASN A 421 -51.42 38.61 -9.63
C ASN A 421 -49.95 39.11 -9.79
N GLU A 422 -49.33 38.49 -10.81
CA GLU A 422 -48.73 39.11 -12.01
C GLU A 422 -47.33 39.75 -11.99
N GLU A 423 -46.41 39.06 -12.69
CA GLU A 423 -45.43 39.67 -13.62
C GLU A 423 -46.11 40.78 -14.47
N PRO A 424 -45.43 41.91 -14.78
CA PRO A 424 -44.61 41.84 -15.98
C PRO A 424 -43.36 42.73 -16.02
N LYS A 425 -42.65 42.56 -17.15
CA LYS A 425 -41.35 43.12 -17.52
C LYS A 425 -41.41 44.61 -17.91
N ASN A 426 -40.20 45.19 -17.94
CA ASN A 426 -39.60 45.92 -19.09
C ASN A 426 -39.46 47.46 -19.00
N THR A 427 -38.54 47.97 -19.84
CA THR A 427 -38.29 49.36 -20.25
C THR A 427 -37.67 50.37 -19.26
N ASN A 428 -36.95 51.42 -19.69
CA ASN A 428 -35.98 51.59 -20.80
C ASN A 428 -35.27 52.97 -20.63
N GLU A 429 -34.17 53.21 -21.37
CA GLU A 429 -33.55 54.54 -21.67
C GLU A 429 -32.94 55.38 -20.51
N LYS A 430 -32.08 56.41 -20.70
CA LYS A 430 -30.99 56.76 -21.65
C LYS A 430 -30.22 57.99 -21.09
N ASN A 431 -28.94 58.19 -21.51
CA ASN A 431 -28.19 59.48 -21.52
C ASN A 431 -27.80 60.10 -20.14
N GLN A 432 -26.78 60.99 -19.99
CA GLN A 432 -25.79 61.54 -20.93
C GLN A 432 -24.44 62.00 -20.28
N LYS A 433 -23.34 61.78 -21.03
CA LYS A 433 -22.00 62.45 -21.07
C LYS A 433 -21.58 63.53 -20.03
N CYS A 434 -20.37 63.33 -19.46
CA CYS A 434 -19.18 64.20 -19.59
C CYS A 434 -17.92 63.39 -19.10
N GLY A 435 -16.66 63.62 -19.48
CA GLY A 435 -16.02 64.59 -20.39
C GLY A 435 -14.84 63.97 -21.17
N LYS A 436 -13.84 64.76 -21.60
CA LYS A 436 -12.73 64.34 -22.51
C LYS A 436 -11.39 64.20 -21.77
N ASP A 437 -10.45 63.41 -22.31
CA ASP A 437 -9.29 63.97 -23.05
C ASP A 437 -8.49 62.88 -23.81
N ASN A 438 -7.55 63.31 -24.67
CA ASN A 438 -6.87 62.48 -25.68
C ASN A 438 -5.43 62.12 -25.29
N ILE A 439 -4.89 61.01 -25.85
CA ILE A 439 -3.72 60.98 -26.77
C ILE A 439 -3.47 59.53 -27.27
N ASN A 440 -2.66 59.39 -28.33
CA ASN A 440 -2.55 58.18 -29.17
C ASN A 440 -1.58 57.09 -28.68
N LYS A 441 -1.73 55.91 -29.30
CA LYS A 441 -0.68 54.89 -29.57
C LYS A 441 0.59 55.58 -30.17
N VAL A 442 1.81 55.04 -30.13
CA VAL A 442 2.37 53.74 -30.60
C VAL A 442 3.75 53.58 -29.88
N ASP A 443 4.19 52.41 -29.40
CA ASP A 443 5.00 51.35 -30.06
C ASP A 443 4.95 50.08 -29.16
N VAL A 444 4.73 48.83 -29.62
CA VAL A 444 5.50 47.92 -30.51
C VAL A 444 6.61 47.10 -29.80
N LYS A 445 6.31 45.79 -29.64
CA LYS A 445 7.21 44.60 -29.54
C LYS A 445 8.67 44.78 -29.06
N VAL A 446 8.95 44.43 -27.80
CA VAL A 446 10.12 43.61 -27.34
C VAL A 446 9.67 42.75 -26.14
N GLN A 447 10.48 41.78 -25.69
CA GLN A 447 10.28 40.89 -24.52
C GLN A 447 9.24 39.76 -24.68
N ILE A 448 9.42 38.99 -25.75
CA ILE A 448 9.50 37.53 -25.62
C ILE A 448 11.00 37.19 -25.56
N ASN A 449 11.37 36.13 -24.84
CA ASN A 449 12.73 35.76 -24.38
C ASN A 449 13.29 36.66 -23.26
N GLU A 450 13.05 36.27 -22.00
CA GLU A 450 13.97 36.40 -20.84
C GLU A 450 13.35 35.72 -19.59
N LYS A 451 13.08 34.41 -19.69
CA LYS A 451 12.78 33.51 -18.56
C LYS A 451 12.83 32.01 -18.95
N ARG A 452 13.84 31.66 -19.74
CA ARG A 452 14.31 30.28 -19.98
C ARG A 452 15.81 30.29 -19.76
N GLU A 453 16.19 29.98 -18.53
CA GLU A 453 17.53 29.78 -17.94
C GLU A 453 17.28 29.87 -16.42
N MET A 454 17.97 29.07 -15.58
CA MET A 454 17.62 28.70 -14.18
C MET A 454 16.76 27.43 -13.97
N GLU A 455 16.77 26.47 -14.90
CA GLU A 455 16.38 25.06 -14.64
C GLU A 455 17.41 24.09 -15.23
N GLU A 456 18.71 24.33 -14.98
CA GLU A 456 19.78 23.39 -15.34
C GLU A 456 21.05 23.65 -14.48
N TYR A 457 21.03 23.19 -13.22
CA TYR A 457 22.18 22.91 -12.33
C TYR A 457 21.72 22.06 -11.13
#